data_AF-A0A0G1R269-F1
#
_entry.id   AF-A0A0G1R269-F1
#
_cell.length_a   1.000
_cell.length_b   1.000
_cell.length_c   1.000
_cell.angle_alpha   90.00
_cell.angle_beta   90.00
_cell.angle_gamma   90.00
#
_symmetry.space_group_name_H-M   'P 1'
#
loop_
_entity.id
_entity.type
_entity.pdbx_description
1 polymer ?
#
loop_
_entity_poly.entity_id
_entity_poly.type
_entity_poly.pdbx_seq_one_letter_code
_entity_poly.pdbx_strand_id
1 'polypeptide(L)'
;MGNTNKQVVFRKVAFFGDAAIPESDPVYQAAYHSAKRLAKHGYTIVNGGGPGVMNAATCGAESVGGRTESVTFSPEHATGFEGRYLSNNTDREIKTKNYIERMFRLMAESDVFLFFKGGTGTVSELGTAWVLAKLYYGHHKPFILVGAFWRGVIGTMHDNLLIDAKEMDVFRIVDGIDDILPKMKELERELNKIDHTHCQHCGESAFMS
;
A
#
# COMPACT_ATOMS: atom_id res chain seq x y z
N MET A 1 14.47 -19.00 28.50
CA MET A 1 15.01 -17.87 27.71
C MET A 1 13.83 -17.27 26.97
N GLY A 2 13.55 -15.98 27.19
CA GLY A 2 12.25 -15.37 26.91
C GLY A 2 11.88 -15.37 25.43
N ASN A 3 10.79 -16.08 25.09
CA ASN A 3 10.17 -16.02 23.79
C ASN A 3 9.40 -14.68 23.72
N THR A 4 10.08 -13.61 23.30
CA THR A 4 9.42 -12.31 23.13
C THR A 4 8.65 -12.37 21.82
N ASN A 5 7.32 -12.25 21.90
CA ASN A 5 6.47 -12.19 20.71
C ASN A 5 6.96 -11.07 19.80
N LYS A 6 7.23 -11.37 18.53
CA LYS A 6 7.76 -10.40 17.58
C LYS A 6 6.68 -9.36 17.32
N GLN A 7 6.87 -8.15 17.83
CA GLN A 7 5.88 -7.09 17.72
C GLN A 7 5.78 -6.60 16.26
N VAL A 8 4.56 -6.60 15.74
CA VAL A 8 4.21 -6.00 14.45
C VAL A 8 4.19 -4.48 14.62
N VAL A 9 5.03 -3.78 13.84
CA VAL A 9 5.09 -2.32 13.84
C VAL A 9 5.15 -1.84 12.40
N PHE A 10 4.19 -1.01 12.01
CA PHE A 10 4.18 -0.39 10.69
C PHE A 10 5.11 0.82 10.67
N ARG A 11 5.99 0.86 9.68
CA ARG A 11 6.91 1.98 9.44
C ARG A 11 6.80 2.51 8.01
N LYS A 12 6.52 1.64 7.04
CA LYS A 12 6.43 1.99 5.62
C LYS A 12 5.02 1.77 5.10
N VAL A 13 4.47 2.77 4.41
CA VAL A 13 3.10 2.75 3.88
C VAL A 13 3.13 2.89 2.37
N ALA A 14 2.63 1.89 1.64
CA ALA A 14 2.53 1.96 0.18
C ALA A 14 1.27 2.71 -0.24
N PHE A 15 1.39 3.55 -1.27
CA PHE A 15 0.27 4.25 -1.90
C PHE A 15 0.08 3.73 -3.32
N PHE A 16 -1.12 3.22 -3.59
CA PHE A 16 -1.53 2.70 -4.89
C PHE A 16 -2.75 3.48 -5.40
N GLY A 17 -2.79 3.76 -6.70
CA GLY A 17 -3.88 4.49 -7.36
C GLY A 17 -3.50 4.90 -8.78
N ASP A 18 -4.41 5.57 -9.48
CA ASP A 18 -4.19 5.90 -10.89
C ASP A 18 -3.08 6.93 -11.13
N ALA A 19 -2.42 6.78 -12.27
CA ALA A 19 -1.46 7.73 -12.82
C ALA A 19 -2.14 8.94 -13.47
N ALA A 20 -3.38 8.77 -13.97
CA ALA A 20 -4.10 9.79 -14.72
C ALA A 20 -4.94 10.75 -13.86
N ILE A 21 -4.97 10.56 -12.54
CA ILE A 21 -5.72 11.44 -11.61
C ILE A 21 -5.01 12.81 -11.53
N PRO A 22 -5.66 13.92 -11.95
CA PRO A 22 -5.04 15.24 -11.95
C PRO A 22 -4.98 15.85 -10.53
N GLU A 23 -4.12 16.85 -10.33
CA GLU A 23 -3.95 17.51 -9.03
C GLU A 23 -5.24 18.13 -8.47
N SER A 24 -6.14 18.60 -9.34
CA SER A 24 -7.43 19.17 -8.95
C SER A 24 -8.46 18.14 -8.50
N ASP A 25 -8.20 16.84 -8.71
CA ASP A 25 -9.14 15.77 -8.37
C ASP A 25 -9.14 15.52 -6.84
N PRO A 26 -10.32 15.31 -6.22
CA PRO A 26 -10.42 14.96 -4.81
C PRO A 26 -9.58 13.74 -4.39
N VAL A 27 -9.36 12.77 -5.27
CA VAL A 27 -8.52 11.58 -5.01
C VAL A 27 -7.05 11.98 -4.86
N TYR A 28 -6.55 12.89 -5.70
CA TYR A 28 -5.19 13.42 -5.57
C TYR A 28 -5.02 14.11 -4.22
N GLN A 29 -5.95 15.01 -3.88
CA GLN A 29 -5.93 15.76 -2.62
C GLN A 29 -6.01 14.83 -1.41
N ALA A 30 -6.84 13.79 -1.47
CA ALA A 30 -6.92 12.77 -0.44
C ALA A 30 -5.58 12.04 -0.27
N ALA A 31 -4.93 11.61 -1.36
CA ALA A 31 -3.63 10.95 -1.31
C ALA A 31 -2.54 11.87 -0.73
N TYR A 32 -2.48 13.12 -1.18
CA TYR A 32 -1.56 14.14 -0.68
C TYR A 32 -1.72 14.37 0.82
N HIS A 33 -2.94 14.64 1.28
CA HIS A 33 -3.20 14.93 2.69
C HIS A 33 -3.02 13.70 3.59
N SER A 34 -3.33 12.50 3.07
CA SER A 34 -3.06 11.25 3.77
C SER A 34 -1.56 11.06 3.97
N ALA A 35 -0.76 11.17 2.91
CA ALA A 35 0.70 11.02 2.99
C ALA A 35 1.33 12.08 3.91
N LYS A 36 0.90 13.34 3.80
CA LYS A 36 1.32 14.42 4.71
C LYS A 36 1.06 14.09 6.17
N ARG A 37 -0.14 13.59 6.49
CA ARG A 37 -0.51 13.23 7.85
C ARG A 37 0.32 12.05 8.35
N LEU A 38 0.49 11.01 7.56
CA LEU A 38 1.26 9.83 7.94
C LEU A 38 2.75 10.16 8.11
N ALA A 39 3.33 10.95 7.20
CA ALA A 39 4.70 11.44 7.32
C ALA A 39 4.94 12.22 8.63
N LYS A 40 4.00 13.08 9.05
CA LYS A 40 4.07 13.76 10.36
C LYS A 40 4.11 12.80 11.55
N HIS A 41 3.58 11.58 11.40
CA HIS A 41 3.60 10.55 12.43
C HIS A 41 4.80 9.59 12.28
N GLY A 42 5.77 9.91 11.43
CA GLY A 42 7.03 9.17 11.28
C GLY A 42 6.98 7.99 10.30
N TYR A 43 5.87 7.82 9.58
CA TYR A 43 5.77 6.81 8.52
C TYR A 43 6.58 7.23 7.29
N THR A 44 7.32 6.30 6.71
CA THR A 44 7.93 6.44 5.39
C THR A 44 6.89 6.13 4.32
N ILE A 45 6.77 6.98 3.31
CA ILE A 45 5.79 6.84 2.24
C ILE A 45 6.45 6.16 1.04
N VAL A 46 5.85 5.06 0.58
CA VAL A 46 6.36 4.23 -0.52
C VAL A 46 5.38 4.29 -1.69
N ASN A 47 5.87 4.44 -2.92
CA ASN A 47 5.01 4.39 -4.11
C ASN A 47 5.75 3.92 -5.37
N GLY A 48 5.04 3.86 -6.48
CA GLY A 48 5.56 3.35 -7.75
C GLY A 48 6.35 4.34 -8.61
N GLY A 49 6.61 5.56 -8.14
CA GLY A 49 7.41 6.59 -8.82
C GLY A 49 6.74 7.28 -10.03
N GLY A 50 5.44 7.05 -10.24
CA GLY A 50 4.68 7.64 -11.35
C GLY A 50 3.94 8.94 -10.99
N PRO A 51 3.12 9.48 -11.91
CA PRO A 51 2.28 10.65 -11.68
C PRO A 51 1.02 10.30 -10.87
N GLY A 52 0.07 11.22 -10.78
CA GLY A 52 -1.22 11.01 -10.13
C GLY A 52 -1.09 10.71 -8.64
N VAL A 53 -1.76 9.67 -8.16
CA VAL A 53 -1.78 9.29 -6.73
C VAL A 53 -0.37 9.07 -6.17
N MET A 54 0.52 8.48 -6.97
CA MET A 54 1.90 8.22 -6.57
C MET A 54 2.67 9.52 -6.31
N ASN A 55 2.56 10.49 -7.21
CA ASN A 55 3.16 11.81 -7.05
C ASN A 55 2.53 12.57 -5.89
N ALA A 56 1.20 12.54 -5.75
CA ALA A 56 0.48 13.15 -4.64
C ALA A 56 1.02 12.69 -3.28
N ALA A 57 1.24 11.38 -3.15
CA ALA A 57 1.79 10.79 -1.93
C ALA A 57 3.21 11.31 -1.63
N THR A 58 4.09 11.34 -2.63
CA THR A 58 5.45 11.90 -2.50
C THR A 58 5.41 13.36 -2.05
N CYS A 59 4.68 14.22 -2.79
CA CYS A 59 4.59 15.64 -2.48
C CYS A 59 3.96 15.91 -1.11
N GLY A 60 2.97 15.10 -0.72
CA GLY A 60 2.33 15.19 0.59
C GLY A 60 3.32 14.95 1.72
N ALA A 61 4.09 13.87 1.62
CA ALA A 61 5.11 13.50 2.60
C ALA A 61 6.24 14.55 2.70
N GLU A 62 6.76 14.98 1.56
CA GLU A 62 7.88 15.92 1.49
C GLU A 62 7.50 17.32 1.98
N SER A 63 6.24 17.72 1.86
CA SER A 63 5.74 19.00 2.39
C SER A 63 5.91 19.19 3.90
N VAL A 64 6.24 18.12 4.61
CA VAL A 64 6.50 18.11 6.06
C VAL A 64 7.86 17.51 6.41
N GLY A 65 8.76 17.37 5.43
CA GLY A 65 10.07 16.73 5.60
C GLY A 65 9.99 15.23 5.90
N GLY A 66 8.91 14.55 5.48
CA GLY A 66 8.77 13.12 5.60
C GLY A 66 9.66 12.35 4.62
N ARG A 67 9.95 11.09 4.95
CA ARG A 67 10.76 10.21 4.10
C ARG A 67 9.95 9.57 2.98
N THR A 68 10.51 9.53 1.78
CA THR A 68 9.86 8.95 0.59
C THR A 68 10.72 7.89 -0.08
N GLU A 69 10.10 6.80 -0.54
CA GLU A 69 10.75 5.77 -1.33
C GLU A 69 9.92 5.43 -2.56
N SER A 70 10.57 5.14 -3.68
CA SER A 70 9.91 4.64 -4.88
C SER A 70 10.49 3.33 -5.37
N VAL A 71 9.65 2.50 -5.97
CA VAL A 71 10.08 1.34 -6.75
C VAL A 71 9.64 1.53 -8.19
N THR A 72 10.61 1.70 -9.07
CA THR A 72 10.42 1.97 -10.49
C THR A 72 10.90 0.77 -11.31
N PHE A 73 10.46 0.71 -12.57
CA PHE A 73 11.01 -0.22 -13.56
C PHE A 73 11.30 0.54 -14.84
N SER A 74 12.30 0.09 -15.58
CA SER A 74 12.57 0.59 -16.93
C SER A 74 11.78 -0.25 -17.94
N PRO A 75 10.80 0.31 -18.65
CA PRO A 75 10.07 -0.42 -19.67
C PRO A 75 10.93 -0.51 -20.94
N GLU A 76 11.83 -1.50 -21.03
CA GLU A 76 12.58 -1.74 -22.28
C GLU A 76 11.67 -2.24 -23.42
N HIS A 77 10.52 -2.86 -23.08
CA HIS A 77 9.58 -3.45 -24.06
C HIS A 77 8.09 -3.13 -23.78
N ALA A 78 7.78 -2.18 -22.89
CA ALA A 78 6.39 -1.82 -22.56
C ALA A 78 6.08 -0.39 -23.05
N THR A 79 5.68 -0.28 -24.31
CA THR A 79 5.42 0.99 -25.02
C THR A 79 4.28 1.84 -24.43
N GLY A 80 3.44 1.26 -23.56
CA GLY A 80 2.35 1.95 -22.87
C GLY A 80 2.70 2.58 -21.52
N PHE A 81 3.95 2.46 -21.06
CA PHE A 81 4.40 3.02 -19.77
C PHE A 81 5.50 4.05 -20.02
N GLU A 82 5.22 5.33 -19.76
CA GLU A 82 6.21 6.41 -19.85
C GLU A 82 7.20 6.39 -18.67
N GLY A 83 7.95 5.29 -18.50
CA GLY A 83 9.10 5.22 -17.58
C GLY A 83 8.92 5.91 -16.20
N ARG A 84 9.97 6.61 -15.76
CA ARG A 84 10.02 7.40 -14.52
C ARG A 84 9.36 8.76 -14.74
N TYR A 85 8.38 9.12 -13.89
CA TYR A 85 7.82 10.47 -13.91
C TYR A 85 8.79 11.45 -13.23
N LEU A 86 9.39 12.35 -14.02
CA LEU A 86 10.48 13.22 -13.56
C LEU A 86 10.10 14.07 -12.34
N SER A 87 8.82 14.46 -12.23
CA SER A 87 8.33 15.28 -11.12
C SER A 87 8.08 14.50 -9.82
N ASN A 88 8.14 13.16 -9.84
CA ASN A 88 8.08 12.34 -8.62
C ASN A 88 9.52 11.95 -8.21
N ASN A 89 10.10 12.75 -7.32
CA ASN A 89 11.49 12.60 -6.91
C ASN A 89 11.61 12.22 -5.43
N THR A 90 11.52 10.93 -5.15
CA THR A 90 11.61 10.38 -3.79
C THR A 90 13.06 10.33 -3.26
N ASP A 91 13.24 10.33 -1.93
CA ASP A 91 14.56 10.23 -1.28
C ASP A 91 15.36 8.99 -1.69
N ARG A 92 14.68 7.84 -1.88
CA ARG A 92 15.29 6.58 -2.30
C ARG A 92 14.51 5.97 -3.47
N GLU A 93 15.21 5.67 -4.56
CA GLU A 93 14.65 4.94 -5.71
C GLU A 93 15.24 3.53 -5.77
N ILE A 94 14.37 2.51 -5.90
CA ILE A 94 14.72 1.12 -6.16
C ILE A 94 14.29 0.78 -7.59
N LYS A 95 15.24 0.38 -8.43
CA LYS A 95 14.97 0.02 -9.83
C LYS A 95 14.86 -1.48 -9.98
N THR A 96 13.78 -1.95 -10.60
CA THR A 96 13.57 -3.35 -10.97
C THR A 96 13.57 -3.53 -12.48
N LYS A 97 13.62 -4.79 -12.95
CA LYS A 97 13.77 -5.08 -14.38
C LYS A 97 12.44 -5.08 -15.14
N ASN A 98 11.35 -5.37 -14.45
CA ASN A 98 10.03 -5.51 -15.07
C ASN A 98 8.90 -5.20 -14.08
N TYR A 99 7.67 -5.15 -14.61
CA TYR A 99 6.47 -4.83 -13.84
C TYR A 99 6.22 -5.79 -12.67
N ILE A 100 6.41 -7.09 -12.89
CA ILE A 100 6.16 -8.12 -11.87
C ILE A 100 7.13 -7.94 -10.70
N GLU A 101 8.42 -7.80 -11.00
CA GLU A 101 9.44 -7.52 -9.98
C GLU A 101 9.15 -6.22 -9.24
N ARG A 102 8.72 -5.17 -9.94
CA ARG A 102 8.31 -3.90 -9.30
C ARG A 102 7.16 -4.11 -8.31
N MET A 103 6.11 -4.81 -8.72
CA MET A 103 4.92 -5.02 -7.90
C MET A 103 5.28 -5.78 -6.61
N PHE A 104 6.00 -6.89 -6.72
CA PHE A 104 6.43 -7.64 -5.54
C PHE A 104 7.41 -6.86 -4.68
N ARG A 105 8.29 -6.05 -5.29
CA ARG A 105 9.22 -5.21 -4.54
C ARG A 105 8.51 -4.08 -3.80
N LEU A 106 7.45 -3.47 -4.36
CA LEU A 106 6.60 -2.50 -3.64
C LEU A 106 5.96 -3.11 -2.41
N MET A 107 5.43 -4.33 -2.55
CA MET A 107 4.83 -5.07 -1.44
C MET A 107 5.88 -5.40 -0.40
N ALA A 108 7.06 -5.87 -0.80
CA ALA A 108 8.18 -6.16 0.10
C ALA A 108 8.60 -4.93 0.92
N GLU A 109 8.77 -3.78 0.26
CA GLU A 109 9.26 -2.55 0.88
C GLU A 109 8.21 -1.80 1.72
N SER A 110 7.02 -2.34 1.96
CA SER A 110 5.99 -1.65 2.76
C SER A 110 5.30 -2.58 3.74
N ASP A 111 4.83 -2.07 4.88
CA ASP A 111 4.18 -2.87 5.93
C ASP A 111 2.65 -2.90 5.80
N VAL A 112 2.10 -1.86 5.21
CA VAL A 112 0.65 -1.65 5.03
C VAL A 112 0.41 -0.88 3.74
N PHE A 113 -0.69 -1.18 3.06
CA PHE A 113 -1.01 -0.61 1.75
C PHE A 113 -2.27 0.23 1.78
N LEU A 114 -2.27 1.36 1.07
CA LEU A 114 -3.44 2.21 0.84
C LEU A 114 -3.81 2.17 -0.65
N PHE A 115 -5.02 1.73 -0.95
CA PHE A 115 -5.55 1.67 -2.31
C PHE A 115 -6.56 2.78 -2.55
N PHE A 116 -6.15 3.79 -3.30
CA PHE A 116 -7.01 4.86 -3.80
C PHE A 116 -7.69 4.43 -5.12
N LYS A 117 -8.51 5.29 -5.69
CA LYS A 117 -9.12 5.05 -6.99
C LYS A 117 -8.05 4.87 -8.08
N GLY A 118 -8.19 3.83 -8.88
CA GLY A 118 -7.31 3.56 -10.00
C GLY A 118 -7.82 2.50 -10.96
N GLY A 119 -7.11 2.34 -12.07
CA GLY A 119 -7.39 1.36 -13.12
C GLY A 119 -6.78 -0.02 -12.88
N THR A 120 -6.45 -0.71 -13.96
CA THR A 120 -6.01 -2.11 -13.95
C THR A 120 -4.70 -2.34 -13.19
N GLY A 121 -3.79 -1.37 -13.18
CA GLY A 121 -2.57 -1.43 -12.36
C GLY A 121 -2.90 -1.57 -10.87
N THR A 122 -3.73 -0.66 -10.36
CA THR A 122 -4.21 -0.68 -8.97
C THR A 122 -4.99 -1.96 -8.65
N VAL A 123 -5.80 -2.46 -9.59
CA VAL A 123 -6.50 -3.75 -9.43
C VAL A 123 -5.52 -4.92 -9.34
N SER A 124 -4.44 -4.93 -10.13
CA SER A 124 -3.43 -6.00 -10.07
C SER A 124 -2.66 -6.02 -8.75
N GLU A 125 -2.33 -4.84 -8.23
CA GLU A 125 -1.69 -4.65 -6.92
C GLU A 125 -2.65 -5.07 -5.79
N LEU A 126 -3.92 -4.68 -5.87
CA LEU A 126 -4.96 -5.10 -4.93
C LEU A 126 -5.15 -6.62 -4.92
N GLY A 127 -5.34 -7.23 -6.09
CA GLY A 127 -5.55 -8.68 -6.19
C GLY A 127 -4.36 -9.47 -5.65
N THR A 128 -3.15 -8.99 -5.88
CA THR A 128 -1.93 -9.61 -5.35
C THR A 128 -1.83 -9.45 -3.83
N ALA A 129 -2.09 -8.26 -3.30
CA ALA A 129 -2.13 -8.04 -1.85
C ALA A 129 -3.20 -8.91 -1.18
N TRP A 130 -4.38 -9.04 -1.80
CA TRP A 130 -5.51 -9.79 -1.28
C TRP A 130 -5.23 -11.30 -1.25
N VAL A 131 -4.71 -11.88 -2.33
CA VAL A 131 -4.36 -13.31 -2.34
C VAL A 131 -3.21 -13.64 -1.38
N LEU A 132 -2.21 -12.76 -1.27
CA LEU A 132 -1.14 -12.93 -0.29
C LEU A 132 -1.70 -12.87 1.14
N ALA A 133 -2.63 -11.95 1.40
CA ALA A 133 -3.24 -11.85 2.71
C ALA A 133 -4.08 -13.07 3.09
N LYS A 134 -4.76 -13.70 2.11
CA LYS A 134 -5.41 -15.00 2.30
C LYS A 134 -4.42 -16.10 2.68
N LEU A 135 -3.36 -16.24 1.88
CA LEU A 135 -2.36 -17.30 2.06
C LEU A 135 -1.66 -17.20 3.42
N TYR A 136 -1.45 -15.98 3.90
CA TYR A 136 -0.78 -15.69 5.17
C TYR A 136 -1.72 -15.09 6.22
N TYR A 137 -2.99 -15.50 6.23
CA TYR A 137 -3.98 -14.94 7.16
C TYR A 137 -3.47 -14.95 8.61
N GLY A 138 -3.58 -13.81 9.30
CA GLY A 138 -3.00 -13.56 10.62
C GLY A 138 -1.52 -13.14 10.67
N HIS A 139 -0.76 -13.36 9.60
CA HIS A 139 0.66 -13.01 9.47
C HIS A 139 0.95 -12.17 8.21
N HIS A 140 -0.09 -11.60 7.61
CA HIS A 140 -0.02 -10.84 6.36
C HIS A 140 0.18 -9.35 6.59
N LYS A 141 0.56 -8.65 5.51
CA LYS A 141 0.50 -7.20 5.43
C LYS A 141 -0.94 -6.77 5.15
N PRO A 142 -1.58 -6.00 6.04
CA PRO A 142 -2.96 -5.58 5.85
C PRO A 142 -3.04 -4.41 4.88
N PHE A 143 -4.23 -4.12 4.39
CA PHE A 143 -4.44 -3.00 3.50
C PHE A 143 -5.76 -2.26 3.74
N ILE A 144 -5.80 -1.01 3.32
CA ILE A 144 -6.95 -0.13 3.46
C ILE A 144 -7.37 0.34 2.07
N LEU A 145 -8.66 0.19 1.79
CA LEU A 145 -9.32 0.68 0.60
C LEU A 145 -9.88 2.07 0.90
N VAL A 146 -9.35 3.10 0.22
CA VAL A 146 -9.65 4.50 0.50
C VAL A 146 -10.70 5.02 -0.48
N GLY A 147 -11.89 5.33 0.04
CA GLY A 147 -13.02 5.88 -0.68
C GLY A 147 -14.26 4.98 -0.63
N ALA A 148 -15.44 5.58 -0.45
CA ALA A 148 -16.70 4.85 -0.32
C ALA A 148 -17.03 3.96 -1.53
N PHE A 149 -16.54 4.31 -2.73
CA PHE A 149 -16.76 3.54 -3.97
C PHE A 149 -16.27 2.09 -3.88
N TRP A 150 -15.27 1.81 -3.05
CA TRP A 150 -14.76 0.47 -2.85
C TRP A 150 -15.80 -0.50 -2.29
N ARG A 151 -16.81 -0.03 -1.55
CA ARG A 151 -17.91 -0.90 -1.09
C ARG A 151 -18.70 -1.49 -2.25
N GLY A 152 -18.95 -0.69 -3.29
CA GLY A 152 -19.62 -1.18 -4.50
C GLY A 152 -18.77 -2.19 -5.26
N VAL A 153 -17.47 -1.90 -5.41
CA VAL A 153 -16.51 -2.78 -6.11
C VAL A 153 -16.37 -4.13 -5.38
N ILE A 154 -16.05 -4.08 -4.09
CA ILE A 154 -15.86 -5.26 -3.25
C ILE A 154 -17.17 -6.03 -3.10
N GLY A 155 -18.30 -5.34 -2.91
CA GLY A 155 -19.62 -5.97 -2.85
C GLY A 155 -19.92 -6.74 -4.13
N THR A 156 -19.68 -6.13 -5.29
CA THR A 156 -19.87 -6.82 -6.59
C THR A 156 -18.95 -8.04 -6.72
N MET A 157 -17.68 -7.94 -6.31
CA MET A 157 -16.77 -9.08 -6.34
C MET A 157 -17.22 -10.20 -5.40
N HIS A 158 -17.59 -9.87 -4.16
CA HIS A 158 -18.08 -10.82 -3.17
C HIS A 158 -19.36 -11.53 -3.62
N ASP A 159 -20.29 -10.81 -4.26
CA ASP A 159 -21.56 -11.38 -4.71
C ASP A 159 -21.40 -12.31 -5.93
N ASN A 160 -20.31 -12.16 -6.70
CA ASN A 160 -20.11 -12.87 -7.96
C ASN A 160 -18.91 -13.85 -7.94
N LEU A 161 -18.08 -13.83 -6.89
CA LEU A 161 -16.91 -14.70 -6.73
C LEU A 161 -16.98 -15.44 -5.38
N LEU A 162 -16.25 -16.54 -5.28
CA LEU A 162 -16.17 -17.33 -4.05
C LEU A 162 -15.10 -16.77 -3.10
N ILE A 163 -15.41 -15.62 -2.50
CA ILE A 163 -14.56 -14.94 -1.50
C ILE A 163 -15.07 -15.29 -0.11
N ASP A 164 -14.23 -15.90 0.72
CA ASP A 164 -14.61 -16.32 2.06
C ASP A 164 -14.54 -15.19 3.11
N ALA A 165 -15.06 -15.46 4.32
CA ALA A 165 -15.08 -14.48 5.40
C ALA A 165 -13.68 -14.05 5.87
N LYS A 166 -12.67 -14.91 5.74
CA LYS A 166 -11.28 -14.55 6.10
C LYS A 166 -10.70 -13.59 5.07
N GLU A 167 -10.95 -13.84 3.79
CA GLU A 167 -10.56 -12.94 2.72
C GLU A 167 -11.23 -11.56 2.87
N MET A 168 -12.45 -11.49 3.36
CA MET A 168 -13.13 -10.22 3.64
C MET A 168 -12.60 -9.49 4.89
N ASP A 169 -11.91 -10.19 5.79
CA ASP A 169 -11.41 -9.64 7.05
C ASP A 169 -10.00 -9.03 6.93
N VAL A 170 -9.24 -9.32 5.86
CA VAL A 170 -7.84 -8.86 5.72
C VAL A 170 -7.67 -7.37 5.37
N PHE A 171 -8.77 -6.66 5.09
CA PHE A 171 -8.73 -5.25 4.74
C PHE A 171 -9.80 -4.44 5.47
N ARG A 172 -9.67 -3.11 5.35
CA ARG A 172 -10.65 -2.16 5.88
C ARG A 172 -10.99 -1.16 4.79
N ILE A 173 -12.25 -0.73 4.72
CA ILE A 173 -12.66 0.35 3.83
C ILE A 173 -12.89 1.60 4.67
N VAL A 174 -12.31 2.72 4.23
CA VAL A 174 -12.47 4.04 4.86
C VAL A 174 -13.02 5.03 3.86
N ASP A 175 -13.79 6.01 4.32
CA ASP A 175 -14.44 6.96 3.42
C ASP A 175 -13.59 8.22 3.22
N GLY A 176 -12.80 8.58 4.23
CA GLY A 176 -11.98 9.78 4.23
C GLY A 176 -10.62 9.59 4.89
N ILE A 177 -9.79 10.62 4.75
CA ILE A 177 -8.39 10.62 5.23
C ILE A 177 -8.28 10.54 6.75
N ASP A 178 -9.32 10.96 7.47
CA ASP A 178 -9.32 11.02 8.93
C ASP A 178 -9.34 9.65 9.59
N ASP A 179 -9.88 8.65 8.89
CA ASP A 179 -10.03 7.29 9.39
C ASP A 179 -8.79 6.41 9.10
N ILE A 180 -7.91 6.82 8.18
CA ILE A 180 -6.76 6.01 7.74
C ILE A 180 -5.83 5.68 8.91
N LEU A 181 -5.31 6.69 9.60
CA LEU A 181 -4.35 6.48 10.70
C LEU A 181 -4.97 5.70 11.88
N PRO A 182 -6.18 6.05 12.38
CA PRO A 182 -6.87 5.24 13.38
C PRO A 182 -7.02 3.79 12.94
N LYS A 183 -7.37 3.54 11.68
CA LYS A 183 -7.56 2.19 11.16
C LYS A 183 -6.25 1.42 11.00
N MET A 184 -5.17 2.07 10.58
CA MET A 184 -3.83 1.47 10.60
C MET A 184 -3.43 1.05 12.02
N LYS A 185 -3.71 1.89 13.04
CA LYS A 185 -3.44 1.56 14.45
C LYS A 185 -4.34 0.46 15.01
N GLU A 186 -5.54 0.31 14.50
CA GLU A 186 -6.40 -0.85 14.79
C GLU A 186 -5.81 -2.14 14.21
N LEU A 187 -5.46 -2.15 12.93
CA LEU A 187 -4.85 -3.30 12.25
C LEU A 187 -3.54 -3.72 12.92
N GLU A 188 -2.67 -2.76 13.26
CA GLU A 188 -1.42 -3.02 14.00
C GLU A 188 -1.70 -3.71 15.35
N ARG A 189 -2.73 -3.27 16.08
CA ARG A 189 -3.13 -3.90 17.35
C ARG A 189 -3.72 -5.29 17.16
N GLU A 190 -4.51 -5.50 16.11
CA GLU A 190 -5.11 -6.81 15.79
C GLU A 190 -4.04 -7.84 15.47
N LEU A 191 -3.08 -7.51 14.61
CA LEU A 191 -1.99 -8.42 14.27
C LEU A 191 -1.09 -8.73 15.48
N ASN A 192 -0.89 -7.77 16.39
CA ASN A 192 -0.12 -8.01 17.63
C ASN A 192 -0.83 -8.93 18.65
N LYS A 193 -2.11 -9.27 18.47
CA LYS A 193 -2.78 -10.30 19.29
C LYS A 193 -2.39 -11.72 18.89
N ILE A 194 -1.78 -11.89 17.73
CA ILE A 194 -1.37 -13.17 17.18
C ILE A 194 0.07 -13.46 17.63
N ASP A 195 0.38 -14.72 17.89
CA ASP A 195 1.74 -15.15 18.21
C ASP A 195 2.57 -15.29 16.93
N HIS A 196 3.55 -14.41 16.76
CA HIS A 196 4.45 -14.38 15.60
C HIS A 196 5.79 -15.06 15.87
N THR A 197 6.01 -15.64 17.05
CA THR A 197 7.32 -16.22 17.44
C THR A 197 7.77 -17.38 16.54
N HIS A 198 6.83 -18.14 15.98
CA HIS A 198 7.11 -19.28 15.11
C HIS A 198 6.94 -18.97 13.62
N CYS A 199 6.65 -17.71 13.27
CA CYS A 199 6.35 -17.31 11.90
C CYS A 199 7.65 -17.13 11.09
N GLN A 200 8.00 -18.14 10.26
CA GLN A 200 9.16 -18.08 9.37
C GLN A 200 9.03 -16.95 8.32
N HIS A 201 7.80 -16.67 7.87
CA HIS A 201 7.52 -15.64 6.85
C HIS A 201 7.52 -14.21 7.41
N CYS A 202 7.32 -14.03 8.70
CA CYS A 202 7.36 -12.71 9.36
C CYS A 202 8.80 -12.15 9.45
N GLY A 203 9.81 -12.92 9.02
CA GLY A 203 11.20 -12.48 8.87
C GLY A 203 11.68 -12.31 7.43
N GLU A 204 10.88 -12.71 6.44
CA GLU A 204 11.22 -12.52 5.03
C GLU A 204 10.88 -11.08 4.62
N SER A 205 11.79 -10.39 3.94
CA SER A 205 11.62 -8.98 3.53
C SER A 205 10.45 -8.75 2.59
N ALA A 206 9.96 -9.80 1.92
CA ALA A 206 8.70 -9.76 1.19
C ALA A 206 7.49 -9.45 2.11
N PHE A 207 7.60 -9.76 3.41
CA PHE A 207 6.45 -9.82 4.30
C PHE A 207 6.56 -9.09 5.63
N MET A 208 7.73 -8.68 6.18
CA MET A 208 7.76 -7.86 7.42
C MET A 208 9.13 -7.18 7.79
N SER A 209 9.98 -6.76 6.84
CA SER A 209 11.20 -6.00 7.21
C SER A 209 11.68 -5.01 6.16
#